data_AF-A0A832HPU5-F1
#
_entry.id   AF-A0A832HPU5-F1
#
_cell.length_a   1.000
_cell.length_b   1.000
_cell.length_c   1.000
_cell.angle_alpha   90.00
_cell.angle_beta   90.00
_cell.angle_gamma   90.00
#
_symmetry.space_group_name_H-M   'P 1'
#
loop_
_entity.id
_entity.type
_entity.pdbx_description
1 polymer ?
#
loop_
_entity_poly.entity_id
_entity_poly.type
_entity_poly.pdbx_seq_one_letter_code
_entity_poly.pdbx_strand_id
1 'polypeptide(L)'
;MAQVFWCWAGDGQRERSRTRFGAPFRRSVSALTPFWRFDILGRVVADASAHSRPPSRYSMDPESFKQHVRILPLEEGRHARSQYIETFIDIESDWYREKIAVLSPCSDGYCYQGYLWDCLKSHKVIRQEQFVERIANRGLVFVMWDIHSHDKIPIEHYWKFGKSDVLELPGNLLVRNLHNLPDDLYVFDSSYSWTFISTHEDDGVDRLYVAA
;
A
#
# COMPACT_ATOMS: atom_id res chain seq x y z
N MET A 1 41.95 26.12 -6.83
CA MET A 1 41.74 27.51 -6.36
C MET A 1 41.02 28.28 -7.45
N ALA A 2 39.73 28.60 -7.24
CA ALA A 2 38.94 29.61 -7.95
C ALA A 2 37.66 29.78 -7.11
N GLN A 3 37.65 30.76 -6.20
CA GLN A 3 37.06 32.10 -6.35
C GLN A 3 35.53 32.10 -6.32
N VAL A 4 35.03 32.33 -5.10
CA VAL A 4 33.69 32.78 -4.76
C VAL A 4 33.63 34.29 -4.91
N PHE A 5 32.64 34.82 -5.64
CA PHE A 5 32.19 36.21 -5.47
C PHE A 5 30.66 36.34 -5.62
N TRP A 6 30.06 36.70 -4.48
CA TRP A 6 28.89 37.51 -4.13
C TRP A 6 27.74 37.77 -5.13
N CYS A 7 26.51 37.64 -4.62
CA CYS A 7 25.60 38.78 -4.65
C CYS A 7 24.75 38.86 -3.38
N TRP A 8 24.68 40.09 -2.85
CA TRP A 8 24.09 40.51 -1.59
C TRP A 8 22.82 41.31 -1.91
N ALA A 9 21.72 40.98 -1.25
CA ALA A 9 20.54 41.81 -1.00
C ALA A 9 19.84 41.12 0.18
N GLY A 10 19.66 41.70 1.35
CA GLY A 10 19.21 43.05 1.66
C GLY A 10 18.04 42.86 2.62
N ASP A 11 18.21 43.28 3.86
CA ASP A 11 17.38 42.98 5.03
C ASP A 11 15.88 43.29 4.88
N GLY A 12 15.07 42.46 5.51
CA GLY A 12 13.63 42.68 5.71
C GLY A 12 13.11 41.83 6.86
N GLN A 13 13.12 42.39 8.07
CA GLN A 13 12.65 41.77 9.30
C GLN A 13 11.19 41.27 9.23
N ARG A 14 10.91 40.13 9.87
CA ARG A 14 9.67 39.93 10.64
C ARG A 14 9.86 38.95 11.78
N GLU A 15 9.35 39.37 12.92
CA GLU A 15 9.42 38.77 14.25
C GLU A 15 8.50 37.55 14.44
N ARG A 16 8.95 36.68 15.35
CA ARG A 16 8.21 35.88 16.36
C ARG A 16 7.07 34.97 15.91
N SER A 17 7.23 33.68 16.21
CA SER A 17 6.61 33.10 17.42
C SER A 17 7.10 31.67 17.68
N ARG A 18 7.77 31.47 18.81
CA ARG A 18 7.91 30.17 19.47
C ARG A 18 6.59 29.82 20.14
N THR A 19 6.03 28.65 19.83
CA THR A 19 5.14 27.94 20.74
C THR A 19 5.55 26.47 20.75
N ARG A 20 6.09 26.05 21.90
CA ARG A 20 6.24 24.65 22.31
C ARG A 20 4.86 24.13 22.72
N PHE A 21 4.45 23.01 22.16
CA PHE A 21 3.53 22.03 22.73
C PHE A 21 4.06 20.67 22.21
N GLY A 22 4.27 19.60 22.97
CA GLY A 22 3.74 19.22 24.27
C GLY A 22 3.25 17.77 24.16
N ALA A 23 4.15 16.79 24.36
CA ALA A 23 3.96 15.35 24.62
C ALA A 23 3.14 14.47 23.63
N PRO A 24 3.52 13.18 23.45
CA PRO A 24 2.82 12.26 22.57
C PRO A 24 1.59 11.66 23.28
N PHE A 25 0.42 11.88 22.71
CA PHE A 25 -0.83 11.28 23.16
C PHE A 25 -0.93 9.83 22.63
N ARG A 26 -0.71 8.84 23.51
CA ARG A 26 -1.05 7.45 23.23
C ARG A 26 -2.57 7.32 23.18
N ARG A 27 -3.15 7.13 21.99
CA ARG A 27 -4.47 6.52 21.85
C ARG A 27 -4.34 5.12 21.27
N SER A 28 -4.84 4.17 22.04
CA SER A 28 -5.11 2.79 21.64
C SER A 28 -6.02 2.81 20.41
N VAL A 29 -5.57 2.21 19.33
CA VAL A 29 -6.36 1.96 18.12
C VAL A 29 -7.04 0.61 18.30
N SER A 30 -8.33 0.59 18.62
CA SER A 30 -9.15 -0.59 18.37
C SER A 30 -9.62 -0.52 16.92
N ALA A 31 -8.86 -1.12 16.02
CA ALA A 31 -9.27 -1.27 14.63
C ALA A 31 -10.43 -2.27 14.54
N LEU A 32 -11.67 -1.76 14.52
CA LEU A 32 -12.82 -2.55 14.12
C LEU A 32 -12.81 -2.62 12.58
N THR A 33 -12.22 -3.67 12.03
CA THR A 33 -12.33 -3.96 10.59
C THR A 33 -13.79 -4.31 10.26
N PRO A 34 -14.41 -3.69 9.24
CA PRO A 34 -15.72 -4.13 8.75
C PRO A 34 -15.58 -5.53 8.13
N PHE A 35 -16.38 -6.48 8.59
CA PHE A 35 -16.52 -7.80 7.99
C PHE A 35 -17.49 -7.74 6.81
N TRP A 36 -17.02 -8.07 5.61
CA TRP A 36 -17.83 -8.08 4.38
C TRP A 36 -18.60 -9.39 4.19
N ARG A 37 -19.85 -9.30 3.71
CA ARG A 37 -20.67 -10.45 3.32
C ARG A 37 -20.66 -10.59 1.81
N PHE A 38 -20.22 -11.75 1.33
CA PHE A 38 -20.26 -12.11 -0.08
C PHE A 38 -21.37 -13.13 -0.32
N ASP A 39 -22.10 -13.01 -1.42
CA ASP A 39 -23.05 -14.04 -1.84
C ASP A 39 -22.33 -15.34 -2.27
N ILE A 40 -23.11 -16.37 -2.60
CA ILE A 40 -22.60 -17.66 -3.08
C ILE A 40 -21.79 -17.54 -4.39
N LEU A 41 -21.86 -16.40 -5.08
CA LEU A 41 -21.12 -16.08 -6.29
C LEU A 41 -19.94 -15.13 -6.05
N GLY A 42 -19.68 -14.72 -4.80
CA GLY A 42 -18.58 -13.84 -4.45
C GLY A 42 -18.84 -12.34 -4.63
N ARG A 43 -20.09 -11.90 -4.79
CA ARG A 43 -20.46 -10.48 -4.92
C ARG A 43 -20.71 -9.85 -3.56
N VAL A 44 -20.31 -8.58 -3.41
CA VAL A 44 -20.55 -7.80 -2.18
C VAL A 44 -22.06 -7.57 -2.00
N VAL A 45 -22.59 -7.91 -0.83
CA VAL A 45 -24.00 -7.68 -0.48
C VAL A 45 -24.08 -6.64 0.63
N ALA A 46 -24.87 -5.58 0.43
CA ALA A 46 -25.10 -4.56 1.46
C ALA A 46 -25.94 -5.16 2.61
N ASP A 47 -25.51 -4.97 3.87
CA ASP A 47 -26.23 -5.52 5.03
C ASP A 47 -27.18 -4.48 5.64
N ALA A 48 -28.45 -4.89 5.79
CA ALA A 48 -29.44 -4.18 6.58
C ALA A 48 -29.62 -4.91 7.92
N SER A 49 -29.43 -4.15 9.00
CA SER A 49 -29.68 -4.50 10.41
C SER A 49 -28.59 -5.30 11.15
N ALA A 50 -28.09 -4.65 12.21
CA ALA A 50 -27.42 -5.30 13.33
C ALA A 50 -28.43 -6.19 14.06
N HIS A 51 -28.02 -7.39 14.47
CA HIS A 51 -28.13 -8.01 15.81
C HIS A 51 -27.64 -9.47 15.68
N SER A 52 -26.68 -9.86 16.53
CA SER A 52 -26.05 -11.19 16.64
C SER A 52 -25.38 -11.75 15.36
N ARG A 53 -24.12 -11.35 15.12
CA ARG A 53 -23.28 -11.82 14.00
C ARG A 53 -22.67 -13.21 14.28
N PRO A 54 -22.89 -14.25 13.46
CA PRO A 54 -22.00 -15.40 13.43
C PRO A 54 -20.66 -15.03 12.75
N PRO A 55 -19.52 -15.66 13.12
CA PRO A 55 -18.24 -15.41 12.46
C PRO A 55 -18.38 -15.68 10.94
N SER A 56 -17.86 -14.77 10.11
CA SER A 56 -17.96 -14.90 8.66
C SER A 56 -17.29 -16.21 8.22
N ARG A 57 -17.96 -16.96 7.35
CA ARG A 57 -17.38 -18.17 6.77
C ARG A 57 -16.35 -17.73 5.71
N TYR A 58 -15.08 -18.00 6.00
CA TYR A 58 -13.90 -18.05 5.10
C TYR A 58 -12.99 -16.80 4.99
N SER A 59 -12.62 -16.16 6.11
CA SER A 59 -11.26 -15.60 6.23
C SER A 59 -10.32 -16.71 6.69
N MET A 60 -9.19 -16.89 6.00
CA MET A 60 -8.18 -17.91 6.33
C MET A 60 -7.18 -17.37 7.35
N ASP A 61 -6.60 -18.25 8.15
CA ASP A 61 -5.37 -17.92 8.89
C ASP A 61 -4.19 -17.73 7.90
N PRO A 62 -3.10 -17.08 8.31
CA PRO A 62 -1.99 -16.76 7.42
C PRO A 62 -1.35 -17.98 6.74
N GLU A 63 -1.22 -19.11 7.43
CA GLU A 63 -0.57 -20.30 6.89
C GLU A 63 -1.48 -21.03 5.90
N SER A 64 -2.78 -21.11 6.20
CA SER A 64 -3.76 -21.60 5.23
C SER A 64 -3.84 -20.70 3.99
N PHE A 65 -3.79 -19.37 4.16
CA PHE A 65 -3.81 -18.43 3.06
C PHE A 65 -2.61 -18.63 2.11
N LYS A 66 -1.40 -18.78 2.66
CA LYS A 66 -0.18 -19.04 1.87
C LYS A 66 -0.30 -20.26 0.95
N GLN A 67 -1.03 -21.30 1.35
CA GLN A 67 -1.24 -22.50 0.53
C GLN A 67 -2.15 -22.28 -0.68
N HIS A 68 -2.93 -21.21 -0.68
CA HIS A 68 -3.89 -20.88 -1.76
C HIS A 68 -3.41 -19.74 -2.66
N VAL A 69 -2.19 -19.25 -2.45
CA VAL A 69 -1.60 -18.15 -3.21
C VAL A 69 -0.38 -18.66 -3.93
N ARG A 70 -0.25 -18.30 -5.21
CA ARG A 70 1.00 -18.52 -5.94
C ARG A 70 1.91 -17.33 -5.70
N ILE A 71 3.07 -17.56 -5.09
CA ILE A 71 4.17 -16.60 -5.13
C ILE A 71 4.84 -16.76 -6.50
N LEU A 72 4.92 -15.67 -7.28
CA LEU A 72 5.58 -15.73 -8.58
C LEU A 72 7.07 -16.09 -8.40
N PRO A 73 7.66 -16.92 -9.29
CA PRO A 73 9.10 -17.10 -9.35
C PRO A 73 9.84 -15.76 -9.45
N LEU A 74 11.06 -15.69 -8.90
CA LEU A 74 11.81 -14.44 -8.74
C LEU A 74 11.86 -13.57 -10.01
N GLU A 75 12.17 -14.17 -11.16
CA GLU A 75 12.27 -13.44 -12.43
C GLU A 75 10.90 -12.98 -12.96
N GLU A 76 9.85 -13.79 -12.78
CA GLU A 76 8.46 -13.40 -13.13
C GLU A 76 7.98 -12.24 -12.24
N GLY A 77 8.22 -12.31 -10.93
CA GLY A 77 7.87 -11.26 -9.98
C GLY A 77 8.64 -9.96 -10.24
N ARG A 78 9.94 -10.06 -10.56
CA ARG A 78 10.75 -8.90 -10.97
C ARG A 78 10.20 -8.28 -12.24
N HIS A 79 9.91 -9.09 -13.25
CA HIS A 79 9.34 -8.59 -14.50
C HIS A 79 8.00 -7.89 -14.26
N ALA A 80 7.10 -8.50 -13.47
CA ALA A 80 5.80 -7.90 -13.16
C ALA A 80 5.93 -6.56 -12.44
N ARG A 81 6.83 -6.46 -11.44
CA ARG A 81 7.10 -5.19 -10.75
C ARG A 81 7.69 -4.14 -11.68
N SER A 82 8.65 -4.49 -12.52
CA SER A 82 9.24 -3.55 -13.48
C SER A 82 8.20 -3.03 -14.47
N GLN A 83 7.36 -3.91 -15.04
CA GLN A 83 6.28 -3.53 -15.94
C GLN A 83 5.24 -2.63 -15.26
N TYR A 84 4.89 -2.92 -14.01
CA TYR A 84 4.03 -2.05 -13.20
C TYR A 84 4.62 -0.64 -13.07
N ILE A 85 5.89 -0.55 -12.67
CA ILE A 85 6.59 0.73 -12.48
C ILE A 85 6.62 1.51 -13.79
N GLU A 86 7.06 0.87 -14.89
CA GLU A 86 7.10 1.50 -16.22
C GLU A 86 5.73 2.02 -16.66
N THR A 87 4.65 1.32 -16.31
CA THR A 87 3.31 1.66 -16.76
C THR A 87 2.69 2.79 -15.92
N PHE A 88 2.67 2.64 -14.60
CA PHE A 88 1.88 3.50 -13.71
C PHE A 88 2.68 4.59 -12.99
N ILE A 89 4.00 4.45 -12.88
CA ILE A 89 4.83 5.29 -12.01
C ILE A 89 5.63 6.32 -12.84
N ASP A 90 5.57 7.58 -12.42
CA ASP A 90 6.40 8.67 -12.93
C ASP A 90 7.82 8.56 -12.35
N ILE A 91 8.64 7.82 -13.08
CA ILE A 91 10.05 7.59 -12.74
C ILE A 91 10.94 8.83 -12.94
N GLU A 92 10.43 9.87 -13.61
CA GLU A 92 11.17 11.10 -13.87
C GLU A 92 11.04 12.12 -12.72
N SER A 93 10.11 11.88 -11.79
CA SER A 93 9.93 12.71 -10.62
C SER A 93 11.16 12.68 -9.69
N ASP A 94 11.50 13.84 -9.10
CA ASP A 94 12.60 13.94 -8.14
C ASP A 94 12.36 13.01 -6.94
N TRP A 95 11.11 12.89 -6.48
CA TRP A 95 10.73 11.98 -5.42
C TRP A 95 11.07 10.53 -5.75
N TYR A 96 10.73 10.05 -6.96
CA TYR A 96 11.08 8.69 -7.37
C TYR A 96 12.59 8.49 -7.37
N ARG A 97 13.34 9.40 -8.01
CA ARG A 97 14.81 9.30 -8.13
C ARG A 97 15.51 9.27 -6.77
N GLU A 98 15.06 10.10 -5.84
CA GLU A 98 15.69 10.23 -4.52
C GLU A 98 15.24 9.16 -3.52
N LYS A 99 13.96 8.75 -3.57
CA LYS A 99 13.35 7.92 -2.52
C LYS A 99 13.09 6.48 -2.94
N ILE A 100 13.05 6.17 -4.23
CA ILE A 100 12.61 4.86 -4.74
C ILE A 100 13.67 4.21 -5.62
N ALA A 101 14.28 4.94 -6.56
CA ALA A 101 15.23 4.41 -7.52
C ALA A 101 16.53 3.87 -6.89
N VAL A 102 16.89 4.37 -5.71
CA VAL A 102 18.10 3.96 -4.98
C VAL A 102 17.73 3.17 -3.74
N LEU A 103 18.19 1.92 -3.67
CA LEU A 103 18.07 1.10 -2.48
C LEU A 103 19.16 1.45 -1.46
N SER A 104 18.74 1.67 -0.22
CA SER A 104 19.63 1.87 0.93
C SER A 104 19.83 0.55 1.68
N PRO A 105 21.01 0.30 2.26
CA PRO A 105 21.20 -0.83 3.16
C PRO A 105 20.38 -0.63 4.45
N CYS A 106 19.65 -1.67 4.85
CA CYS A 106 18.89 -1.76 6.09
C CYS A 106 19.22 -3.07 6.81
N SER A 107 18.74 -3.24 8.04
CA SER A 107 19.05 -4.43 8.84
C SER A 107 18.47 -5.73 8.25
N ASP A 108 17.43 -5.62 7.43
CA ASP A 108 16.76 -6.72 6.72
C ASP A 108 17.03 -6.71 5.20
N GLY A 109 18.11 -6.07 4.75
CA GLY A 109 18.53 -6.03 3.36
C GLY A 109 18.31 -4.66 2.70
N TYR A 110 18.32 -4.64 1.37
CA TYR A 110 18.22 -3.40 0.59
C TYR A 110 16.76 -2.97 0.41
N CYS A 111 16.45 -1.73 0.80
CA CYS A 111 15.10 -1.17 0.78
C CYS A 111 15.08 0.24 0.21
N TYR A 112 13.95 0.68 -0.33
CA TYR A 112 13.76 2.08 -0.67
C TYR A 112 13.02 2.84 0.44
N GLN A 113 12.99 4.16 0.32
CA GLN A 113 12.59 5.06 1.39
C GLN A 113 11.22 5.72 1.23
N GLY A 114 10.64 5.77 0.03
CA GLY A 114 9.30 6.35 -0.24
C GLY A 114 8.32 5.32 -0.79
N TYR A 115 7.08 5.73 -1.07
CA TYR A 115 6.01 4.84 -1.53
C TYR A 115 5.80 4.98 -3.04
N LEU A 116 5.58 3.88 -3.76
CA LEU A 116 5.32 3.96 -5.21
C LEU A 116 4.09 4.81 -5.52
N TRP A 117 3.04 4.75 -4.68
CA TRP A 117 1.81 5.49 -4.93
C TRP A 117 1.98 7.02 -4.90
N ASP A 118 3.02 7.55 -4.23
CA ASP A 118 3.38 8.98 -4.28
C ASP A 118 3.78 9.43 -5.71
N CYS A 119 4.22 8.48 -6.53
CA CYS A 119 4.76 8.72 -7.87
C CYS A 119 3.79 8.27 -8.97
N LEU A 120 2.49 8.12 -8.72
CA LEU A 120 1.54 7.74 -9.79
C LEU A 120 1.46 8.82 -10.88
N LYS A 121 1.59 8.42 -12.15
CA LYS A 121 1.46 9.33 -13.31
C LYS A 121 0.10 10.04 -13.35
N SER A 122 -0.95 9.34 -12.94
CA SER A 122 -2.33 9.83 -12.85
C SER A 122 -3.12 8.90 -11.96
N HIS A 123 -4.02 9.44 -11.14
CA HIS A 123 -4.85 8.60 -10.27
C HIS A 123 -6.13 9.31 -9.81
N LYS A 124 -7.03 8.54 -9.21
CA LYS A 124 -8.23 9.04 -8.52
C LYS A 124 -8.38 8.35 -7.18
N VAL A 125 -8.74 9.12 -6.15
CA VAL A 125 -9.16 8.57 -4.87
C VAL A 125 -10.52 7.89 -5.04
N ILE A 126 -10.64 6.66 -4.53
CA ILE A 126 -11.86 5.86 -4.52
C ILE A 126 -12.21 5.44 -3.09
N ARG A 127 -13.45 5.00 -2.88
CA ARG A 127 -13.89 4.47 -1.58
C ARG A 127 -13.48 3.01 -1.41
N GLN A 128 -13.41 2.57 -0.16
CA GLN A 128 -13.11 1.17 0.18
C GLN A 128 -14.05 0.18 -0.50
N GLU A 129 -15.37 0.47 -0.56
CA GLU A 129 -16.34 -0.43 -1.20
C GLU A 129 -16.04 -0.60 -2.68
N GLN A 130 -15.64 0.49 -3.35
CA GLN A 130 -15.27 0.45 -4.77
C GLN A 130 -13.98 -0.34 -4.99
N PHE A 131 -13.00 -0.21 -4.10
CA PHE A 131 -11.78 -1.02 -4.14
C PHE A 131 -12.11 -2.51 -4.04
N VAL A 132 -12.91 -2.89 -3.03
CA VAL A 132 -13.31 -4.29 -2.80
C VAL A 132 -14.13 -4.83 -3.97
N GLU A 133 -15.17 -4.13 -4.41
CA GLU A 133 -16.08 -4.60 -5.47
C GLU A 133 -15.35 -4.78 -6.81
N ARG A 134 -14.45 -3.84 -7.16
CA ARG A 134 -13.73 -3.88 -8.44
C ARG A 134 -12.68 -4.98 -8.51
N ILE A 135 -12.16 -5.42 -7.36
CA ILE A 135 -11.19 -6.52 -7.26
C ILE A 135 -11.92 -7.86 -7.12
N ALA A 136 -12.97 -7.94 -6.30
CA ALA A 136 -13.68 -9.20 -6.00
C ALA A 136 -14.18 -9.92 -7.25
N ASN A 137 -14.58 -9.16 -8.28
CA ASN A 137 -15.11 -9.69 -9.53
C ASN A 137 -14.03 -9.98 -10.60
N ARG A 138 -12.74 -9.80 -10.27
CA ARG A 138 -11.61 -10.12 -11.17
C ARG A 138 -11.26 -11.59 -11.10
N GLY A 139 -10.70 -12.10 -12.20
CA GLY A 139 -10.08 -13.42 -12.25
C GLY A 139 -8.77 -13.44 -11.46
N LEU A 140 -7.68 -13.90 -12.09
CA LEU A 140 -6.36 -13.79 -11.49
C LEU A 140 -5.91 -12.33 -11.46
N VAL A 141 -5.42 -11.92 -10.30
CA VAL A 141 -4.80 -10.62 -10.08
C VAL A 141 -3.40 -10.81 -9.51
N PHE A 142 -2.56 -9.83 -9.75
CA PHE A 142 -1.27 -9.68 -9.09
C PHE A 142 -1.36 -8.71 -7.93
N VAL A 143 -0.64 -9.01 -6.86
CA VAL A 143 -0.51 -8.15 -5.69
C VAL A 143 0.95 -8.00 -5.32
N MET A 144 1.36 -6.77 -5.09
CA MET A 144 2.67 -6.44 -4.53
C MET A 144 2.53 -5.29 -3.52
N TRP A 145 3.62 -4.98 -2.82
CA TRP A 145 3.70 -3.91 -1.83
C TRP A 145 5.06 -3.22 -1.89
N ASP A 146 5.24 -2.21 -1.05
CA ASP A 146 6.47 -1.44 -1.00
C ASP A 146 7.65 -2.21 -0.37
N ILE A 147 8.85 -2.05 -0.94
CA ILE A 147 10.08 -2.67 -0.44
C ILE A 147 10.67 -1.80 0.67
N HIS A 148 10.01 -1.81 1.83
CA HIS A 148 10.44 -1.11 3.03
C HIS A 148 11.18 -2.00 4.02
N SER A 149 12.03 -1.38 4.83
CA SER A 149 12.68 -2.06 5.96
C SER A 149 11.73 -2.16 7.14
N HIS A 150 11.77 -3.28 7.86
CA HIS A 150 11.15 -3.38 9.18
C HIS A 150 11.76 -2.40 10.21
N ASP A 151 12.94 -1.81 9.95
CA ASP A 151 13.49 -0.71 10.74
C ASP A 151 12.52 0.48 10.81
N LYS A 152 11.71 0.68 9.75
CA LYS A 152 10.68 1.72 9.67
C LYS A 152 9.31 1.25 10.15
N ILE A 153 9.08 -0.06 10.20
CA ILE A 153 7.79 -0.68 10.52
C ILE A 153 7.99 -1.56 11.76
N PRO A 154 7.89 -0.99 12.98
CA PRO A 154 8.14 -1.70 14.23
C PRO A 154 6.94 -2.57 14.64
N ILE A 155 6.41 -3.35 13.69
CA ILE A 155 5.33 -4.31 13.89
C ILE A 155 5.95 -5.70 13.79
N GLU A 156 5.85 -6.47 14.86
CA GLU A 156 6.36 -7.83 14.91
C GLU A 156 5.63 -8.70 13.88
N HIS A 157 6.39 -9.50 13.11
CA HIS A 157 5.85 -10.36 12.05
C HIS A 157 5.02 -9.65 10.97
N TYR A 158 5.33 -8.37 10.69
CA TYR A 158 4.68 -7.59 9.64
C TYR A 158 4.76 -8.25 8.27
N TRP A 159 5.96 -8.70 7.89
CA TRP A 159 6.20 -9.39 6.62
C TRP A 159 5.77 -10.85 6.71
N LYS A 160 4.60 -11.16 6.15
CA LYS A 160 4.08 -12.54 6.02
C LYS A 160 4.62 -13.25 4.77
N PHE A 161 5.07 -12.48 3.79
CA PHE A 161 5.68 -12.88 2.52
C PHE A 161 7.00 -12.11 2.33
N GLY A 162 7.84 -12.51 1.38
CA GLY A 162 9.10 -11.83 1.08
C GLY A 162 8.87 -10.40 0.58
N LYS A 163 9.70 -9.43 0.98
CA LYS A 163 9.49 -8.00 0.68
C LYS A 163 9.33 -7.66 -0.81
N SER A 164 9.99 -8.43 -1.68
CA SER A 164 9.94 -8.26 -3.13
C SER A 164 8.99 -9.22 -3.83
N ASP A 165 8.27 -10.07 -3.08
CA ASP A 165 7.36 -11.05 -3.66
C ASP A 165 6.23 -10.34 -4.43
N VAL A 166 5.76 -11.04 -5.46
CA VAL A 166 4.54 -10.71 -6.18
C VAL A 166 3.65 -11.94 -6.11
N LEU A 167 2.41 -11.74 -5.65
CA LEU A 167 1.44 -12.80 -5.45
C LEU A 167 0.49 -12.85 -6.64
N GLU A 168 0.14 -14.05 -7.09
CA GLU A 168 -0.94 -14.30 -8.05
C GLU A 168 -2.05 -15.09 -7.36
N LEU A 169 -3.27 -14.56 -7.39
CA LEU A 169 -4.43 -15.17 -6.77
C LEU A 169 -5.75 -14.64 -7.36
N PRO A 170 -6.88 -15.34 -7.20
CA PRO A 170 -8.19 -14.81 -7.55
C PRO A 170 -8.56 -13.55 -6.75
N GLY A 171 -9.16 -12.56 -7.40
CA GLY A 171 -9.54 -11.29 -6.76
C GLY A 171 -10.50 -11.45 -5.58
N ASN A 172 -11.44 -12.40 -5.64
CA ASN A 172 -12.33 -12.71 -4.52
C ASN A 172 -11.60 -13.30 -3.30
N LEU A 173 -10.55 -14.11 -3.52
CA LEU A 173 -9.72 -14.68 -2.48
C LEU A 173 -8.90 -13.58 -1.81
N LEU A 174 -8.37 -12.64 -2.59
CA LEU A 174 -7.64 -11.47 -2.10
C LEU A 174 -8.49 -10.63 -1.14
N VAL A 175 -9.65 -10.15 -1.57
CA VAL A 175 -10.45 -9.21 -0.77
C VAL A 175 -10.96 -9.81 0.54
N ARG A 176 -11.13 -11.14 0.61
CA ARG A 176 -11.52 -11.86 1.83
C ARG A 176 -10.38 -12.06 2.82
N ASN A 177 -9.14 -11.83 2.39
CA ASN A 177 -7.93 -12.14 3.14
C ASN A 177 -6.92 -10.98 3.17
N LEU A 178 -7.36 -9.74 2.97
CA LEU A 178 -6.48 -8.56 3.02
C LEU A 178 -5.72 -8.44 4.36
N HIS A 179 -6.31 -8.91 5.47
CA HIS A 179 -5.66 -8.93 6.78
C HIS A 179 -4.42 -9.86 6.84
N ASN A 180 -4.24 -10.75 5.86
CA ASN A 180 -3.08 -11.62 5.74
C ASN A 180 -1.93 -11.01 4.91
N LEU A 181 -2.08 -9.76 4.46
CA LEU A 181 -1.09 -9.04 3.67
C LEU A 181 -0.55 -7.83 4.45
N PRO A 182 0.62 -7.28 4.07
CA PRO A 182 1.08 -5.99 4.58
C PRO A 182 0.16 -4.85 4.13
N ASP A 183 0.34 -3.66 4.72
CA ASP A 183 -0.24 -2.42 4.19
C ASP A 183 0.47 -1.99 2.89
N ASP A 184 -0.06 -0.95 2.23
CA ASP A 184 0.44 -0.42 0.94
C ASP A 184 0.42 -1.44 -0.20
N LEU A 185 -0.78 -1.91 -0.53
CA LEU A 185 -0.99 -2.96 -1.53
C LEU A 185 -1.29 -2.37 -2.90
N TYR A 186 -0.58 -2.87 -3.92
CA TYR A 186 -0.78 -2.55 -5.33
C TYR A 186 -1.36 -3.77 -6.02
N VAL A 187 -2.61 -3.65 -6.50
CA VAL A 187 -3.35 -4.72 -7.17
C VAL A 187 -3.50 -4.40 -8.64
N PHE A 188 -3.21 -5.35 -9.51
CA PHE A 188 -3.25 -5.22 -10.97
C PHE A 188 -3.46 -6.59 -11.60
N ASP A 189 -3.46 -6.68 -12.94
CA ASP A 189 -3.45 -7.96 -13.65
C ASP A 189 -2.43 -7.93 -14.79
N SER A 190 -2.33 -9.02 -15.55
CA SER A 190 -1.39 -9.18 -16.66
C SER A 190 -1.62 -8.21 -17.83
N SER A 191 -2.71 -7.45 -17.84
CA SER A 191 -2.95 -6.42 -18.87
C SER A 191 -2.21 -5.12 -18.60
N TYR A 192 -1.84 -4.84 -17.34
CA TYR A 192 -1.29 -3.56 -16.89
C TYR A 192 -2.13 -2.34 -17.32
N SER A 193 -3.43 -2.53 -17.55
CA SER A 193 -4.31 -1.44 -18.00
C SER A 193 -5.03 -0.71 -16.87
N TRP A 194 -4.89 -1.20 -15.64
CA TRP A 194 -5.45 -0.64 -14.43
C TRP A 194 -4.64 -1.05 -13.21
N THR A 195 -4.75 -0.27 -12.14
CA THR A 195 -4.31 -0.66 -10.80
C THR A 195 -5.23 -0.09 -9.73
N PHE A 196 -5.41 -0.86 -8.65
CA PHE A 196 -6.05 -0.41 -7.43
C PHE A 196 -5.05 -0.50 -6.28
N ILE A 197 -4.97 0.56 -5.48
CA ILE A 197 -3.99 0.69 -4.43
C ILE A 197 -4.70 0.93 -3.11
N SER A 198 -4.33 0.17 -2.08
CA SER A 198 -4.72 0.40 -0.69
C SER A 198 -3.53 1.00 0.04
N THR A 199 -3.56 2.30 0.33
CA THR A 199 -2.46 3.00 1.01
C THR A 199 -2.55 2.83 2.52
N HIS A 200 -1.48 3.13 3.26
CA HIS A 200 -1.50 3.24 4.71
C HIS A 200 -2.07 4.58 5.21
N GLU A 201 -2.25 5.57 4.33
CA GLU A 201 -2.79 6.88 4.66
C GLU A 201 -4.30 6.82 4.96
N ASP A 202 -4.77 7.77 5.77
CA ASP A 202 -6.19 7.97 6.06
C ASP A 202 -6.58 9.45 5.96
N ASP A 203 -7.84 9.73 5.68
CA ASP A 203 -8.39 11.10 5.68
C ASP A 203 -8.93 11.53 7.06
N GLY A 204 -8.54 10.84 8.12
CA GLY A 204 -9.08 10.96 9.47
C GLY A 204 -10.40 10.21 9.70
N VAL A 205 -10.98 9.60 8.66
CA VAL A 205 -12.19 8.77 8.76
C VAL A 205 -11.91 7.36 8.24
N ASP A 206 -11.46 7.27 6.99
CA ASP A 206 -11.23 6.02 6.29
C ASP A 206 -9.83 5.98 5.65
N ARG A 207 -9.33 4.76 5.44
CA ARG A 207 -8.10 4.52 4.68
C ARG A 207 -8.27 5.01 3.25
N LEU A 208 -7.22 5.61 2.69
CA LEU A 208 -7.22 6.09 1.31
C LEU A 208 -6.96 4.95 0.32
N TYR A 209 -7.85 4.85 -0.66
CA TYR A 209 -7.75 3.93 -1.78
C TYR A 209 -7.64 4.70 -3.09
N VAL A 210 -6.84 4.19 -4.01
CA VAL A 210 -6.51 4.86 -5.25
C VAL A 210 -6.73 3.94 -6.44
N ALA A 211 -7.20 4.51 -7.55
CA ALA A 211 -7.34 3.84 -8.84
C ALA A 211 -6.58 4.61 -9.92
N ALA A 212 -5.81 3.89 -10.73
CA ALA A 212 -5.12 4.41 -11.91
C ALA A 212 -5.32 3.48 -13.12
#